data_AF-A0A8H7N9P5-F1
#
_entry.id   AF-A0A8H7N9P5-F1
#
_cell.length_a   1.000
_cell.length_b   1.000
_cell.length_c   1.000
_cell.angle_alpha   90.00
_cell.angle_beta   90.00
_cell.angle_gamma   90.00
#
_symmetry.space_group_name_H-M   'P 1'
#
loop_
_entity.id
_entity.type
_entity.pdbx_description
1 polymer ?
#
loop_
_entity_poly.entity_id
_entity_poly.type
_entity_poly.pdbx_seq_one_letter_code
_entity_poly.pdbx_strand_id
1 'polypeptide(L)'
;MAGERIAEALDMGMADLNLLKEYEEAKLVDPNAPRPQRNPVFLALGNISAEVHLMNVLQRIKASALHDALLVLPFASVPILFTFLNIFALRSMNIPLTCRILFFMLKTHHKQIVASRTMKAMLDSIRSNLRATLRRQKTEMGVNLAALKVVSMQIREQSVKDYVDENWEEENEERSAKKRTFVHVA
;
A
#
# COMPACT_ATOMS: atom_id res chain seq x y z
N MET A 1 3.98 1.65 23.76
CA MET A 1 3.55 0.39 23.10
C MET A 1 3.36 0.60 21.59
N ALA A 2 3.01 -0.42 20.79
CA ALA A 2 2.81 -0.24 19.33
C ALA A 2 1.45 0.41 19.01
N GLY A 3 0.37 0.05 19.74
CA GLY A 3 -0.96 0.65 19.57
C GLY A 3 -0.98 2.14 19.91
N GLU A 4 -0.37 2.54 21.03
CA GLU A 4 -0.25 3.96 21.43
C GLU A 4 0.45 4.81 20.37
N ARG A 5 1.54 4.30 19.78
CA ARG A 5 2.26 5.00 18.71
C ARG A 5 1.40 5.20 17.46
N ILE A 6 0.51 4.24 17.15
CA ILE A 6 -0.44 4.40 16.04
C ILE A 6 -1.51 5.45 16.42
N ALA A 7 -2.06 5.38 17.63
CA ALA A 7 -3.07 6.32 18.10
C ALA A 7 -2.54 7.77 18.09
N GLU A 8 -1.36 8.00 18.66
CA GLU A 8 -0.70 9.30 18.66
C GLU A 8 -0.45 9.82 17.24
N ALA A 9 0.04 8.95 16.33
CA ALA A 9 0.26 9.32 14.94
C ALA A 9 -1.05 9.65 14.19
N LEU A 10 -2.15 8.95 14.50
CA LEU A 10 -3.48 9.22 13.95
C LEU A 10 -4.02 10.57 14.43
N ASP A 11 -3.90 10.85 15.73
CA ASP A 11 -4.40 12.09 16.33
C ASP A 11 -3.60 13.31 15.82
N MET A 12 -2.26 13.21 15.82
CA MET A 12 -1.40 14.24 15.23
C MET A 12 -1.69 14.45 13.74
N GLY A 13 -1.91 13.35 13.00
CA GLY A 13 -2.19 13.41 11.59
C GLY A 13 -3.54 14.05 11.28
N MET A 14 -4.58 13.73 12.05
CA MET A 14 -5.92 14.30 11.85
C MET A 14 -5.93 15.79 12.16
N ALA A 15 -5.25 16.21 13.23
CA ALA A 15 -5.08 17.62 13.56
C ALA A 15 -4.40 18.39 12.42
N ASP A 16 -3.34 17.82 11.83
CA ASP A 16 -2.63 18.43 10.70
C ASP A 16 -3.49 18.50 9.43
N LEU A 17 -4.27 17.46 9.12
CA LEU A 17 -5.20 17.49 7.98
C LEU A 17 -6.29 18.56 8.14
N ASN A 18 -6.86 18.69 9.34
CA ASN A 18 -7.87 19.71 9.61
C ASN A 18 -7.28 21.11 9.51
N LEU A 19 -6.11 21.34 10.10
CA LEU A 19 -5.41 22.62 10.05
C LEU A 19 -5.03 23.02 8.61
N LEU A 20 -4.60 22.05 7.79
CA LEU A 20 -4.34 22.30 6.36
C LEU A 20 -5.62 22.59 5.58
N LYS A 21 -6.71 21.90 5.89
CA LYS A 21 -8.01 22.14 5.27
C LYS A 21 -8.55 23.53 5.61
N GLU A 22 -8.47 23.94 6.88
CA GLU A 22 -8.82 25.29 7.32
C GLU A 22 -7.96 26.36 6.63
N TYR A 23 -6.67 26.08 6.46
CA TYR A 23 -5.79 26.97 5.71
C TYR A 23 -6.15 27.06 4.22
N GLU A 24 -6.50 25.95 3.58
CA GLU A 24 -6.98 25.95 2.20
C GLU A 24 -8.27 26.75 2.06
N GLU A 25 -9.22 26.59 2.98
CA GLU A 25 -10.46 27.36 3.02
C GLU A 25 -10.20 28.87 3.25
N ALA A 26 -9.30 29.22 4.19
CA ALA A 26 -8.92 30.61 4.43
C ALA A 26 -8.20 31.24 3.22
N LYS A 27 -7.37 30.46 2.52
CA LYS A 27 -6.64 30.91 1.34
C LYS A 27 -7.56 31.21 0.15
N LEU A 28 -8.72 30.54 0.07
CA LEU A 28 -9.74 30.84 -0.95
C LEU A 28 -10.39 32.21 -0.71
N VAL A 29 -10.46 32.66 0.55
CA VAL A 29 -11.00 33.97 0.92
C VAL A 29 -9.93 35.06 0.82
N ASP A 30 -8.73 34.78 1.34
CA ASP A 30 -7.58 35.69 1.30
C ASP A 30 -6.35 34.98 0.71
N PRO A 31 -5.91 35.34 -0.51
CA PRO A 31 -4.71 34.78 -1.14
C PRO A 31 -3.43 34.92 -0.31
N ASN A 32 -3.36 35.90 0.61
CA ASN A 32 -2.20 36.18 1.45
C ASN A 32 -2.31 35.60 2.87
N ALA A 33 -3.27 34.68 3.11
CA ALA A 33 -3.39 34.01 4.39
C ALA A 33 -2.06 33.38 4.84
N PRO A 34 -1.62 33.59 6.10
CA PRO A 34 -0.35 33.07 6.60
C PRO A 34 -0.39 31.55 6.68
N ARG A 35 0.73 30.90 6.36
CA ARG A 35 0.84 29.43 6.47
C ARG A 35 0.67 29.02 7.93
N PRO A 36 -0.13 27.99 8.22
CA PRO A 36 -0.40 27.59 9.59
C PRO A 36 0.83 26.88 10.19
N GLN A 37 1.02 27.03 11.50
CA GLN A 37 2.12 26.39 12.20
C GLN A 37 1.80 24.91 12.42
N ARG A 38 2.47 24.04 11.66
CA ARG A 38 2.35 22.59 11.79
C ARG A 38 3.06 22.07 13.05
N ASN A 39 2.72 20.85 13.46
CA ASN A 39 3.37 20.19 14.59
C ASN A 39 4.90 20.09 14.37
N PRO A 40 5.75 20.45 15.36
CA PRO A 40 7.20 20.37 15.27
C PRO A 40 7.75 19.01 14.83
N VAL A 41 7.05 17.91 15.13
CA VAL A 41 7.46 16.55 14.71
C VAL A 41 7.54 16.44 13.18
N PHE A 42 6.57 17.02 12.45
CA PHE A 42 6.59 17.00 10.99
C PHE A 42 7.71 17.88 10.42
N LEU A 43 7.98 19.01 11.06
CA LEU A 43 9.06 19.92 10.68
C LEU A 43 10.43 19.27 10.89
N ALA A 44 10.65 18.65 12.04
CA ALA A 44 11.91 17.96 12.38
C ALA A 44 12.21 16.79 11.43
N LEU A 45 11.17 16.14 10.91
CA LEU A 45 11.29 15.05 9.94
C LEU A 45 11.44 15.53 8.47
N GLY A 46 11.66 16.84 8.24
CA GLY A 46 11.86 17.39 6.91
C GLY A 46 10.58 17.87 6.21
N ASN A 47 9.61 18.37 6.99
CA ASN A 47 8.31 18.86 6.50
C ASN A 47 7.49 17.81 5.72
N ILE A 48 7.48 16.58 6.22
CA ILE A 48 6.69 15.48 5.64
C ILE A 48 5.18 15.69 5.81
N SER A 49 4.38 15.15 4.90
CA SER A 49 2.92 15.10 5.03
C SER A 49 2.49 14.14 6.15
N ALA A 50 1.37 14.44 6.82
CA ALA A 50 0.80 13.59 7.88
C ALA A 50 0.61 12.12 7.45
N GLU A 51 0.12 11.91 6.22
CA GLU A 51 -0.09 10.58 5.64
C GLU A 51 1.20 9.76 5.51
N VAL A 52 2.32 10.41 5.16
CA VAL A 52 3.64 9.76 5.01
C VAL A 52 4.19 9.40 6.39
N HIS A 53 4.04 10.29 7.36
CA HIS A 53 4.43 10.01 8.74
C HIS A 53 3.69 8.78 9.29
N LEU A 54 2.36 8.74 9.15
CA LEU A 54 1.55 7.60 9.61
C LEU A 54 1.95 6.31 8.88
N MET A 55 2.16 6.36 7.55
CA MET A 55 2.62 5.20 6.79
C MET A 55 3.97 4.68 7.30
N ASN A 56 4.92 5.57 7.60
CA ASN A 56 6.22 5.20 8.15
C ASN A 56 6.09 4.53 9.53
N VAL A 57 5.20 5.03 10.39
CA VAL A 57 4.92 4.42 11.70
C VAL A 57 4.34 3.02 11.52
N LEU A 58 3.35 2.84 10.63
CA LEU A 58 2.73 1.55 10.35
C LEU A 58 3.71 0.53 9.74
N GLN A 59 4.60 0.97 8.85
CA GLN A 59 5.60 0.11 8.22
C GLN A 59 6.68 -0.38 9.18
N ARG A 60 7.02 0.42 10.21
CA ARG A 60 8.04 0.05 11.21
C ARG A 60 7.57 -1.04 12.17
N ILE A 61 6.27 -1.29 12.26
CA ILE A 61 5.70 -2.29 13.18
C ILE A 61 5.87 -3.68 12.58
N LYS A 62 6.41 -4.61 13.37
CA LYS A 62 6.55 -6.02 12.97
C LYS A 62 5.17 -6.61 12.66
N ALA A 63 5.06 -7.37 11.57
CA ALA A 63 3.79 -7.94 11.11
C ALA A 63 3.06 -8.77 12.17
N SER A 64 3.79 -9.46 13.06
CA SER A 64 3.23 -10.21 14.18
C SER A 64 2.56 -9.31 15.22
N ALA A 65 3.13 -8.15 15.51
CA ALA A 65 2.62 -7.21 16.50
C ALA A 65 1.60 -6.21 15.92
N LEU A 66 1.48 -6.12 14.59
CA LEU A 66 0.57 -5.18 13.94
C LEU A 66 -0.89 -5.46 14.27
N HIS A 67 -1.31 -6.73 14.23
CA HIS A 67 -2.70 -7.10 14.50
C HIS A 67 -3.07 -6.81 15.97
N ASP A 68 -2.19 -7.12 16.91
CA ASP A 68 -2.39 -6.83 18.33
C ASP A 68 -2.43 -5.31 18.60
N ALA A 69 -1.53 -4.56 17.95
CA ALA A 69 -1.51 -3.10 18.07
C ALA A 69 -2.79 -2.45 17.56
N LEU A 70 -3.35 -2.97 16.46
CA LEU A 70 -4.60 -2.53 15.88
C LEU A 70 -5.81 -2.92 16.73
N LEU A 71 -5.78 -4.06 17.41
CA LEU A 71 -6.88 -4.52 18.28
C LEU A 71 -7.04 -3.66 19.54
N VAL A 72 -5.93 -3.12 20.05
CA VAL A 72 -5.91 -2.29 21.27
C VAL A 72 -6.35 -0.84 20.99
N LEU A 73 -6.56 -0.46 19.73
CA LEU A 73 -6.99 0.91 19.40
C LEU A 73 -8.40 1.20 19.92
N PRO A 74 -8.62 2.39 20.52
CA PRO A 74 -9.97 2.82 20.87
C PRO A 74 -10.80 3.03 19.61
N PHE A 75 -12.09 2.71 19.68
CA PHE A 75 -12.99 2.82 18.53
C PHE A 75 -13.09 4.24 17.95
N ALA A 76 -12.88 5.27 18.79
CA ALA A 76 -12.84 6.67 18.37
C ALA A 76 -11.78 6.96 17.29
N SER A 77 -10.68 6.21 17.26
CA SER A 77 -9.61 6.37 16.27
C SER A 77 -9.88 5.62 14.96
N VAL A 78 -10.89 4.74 14.90
CA VAL A 78 -11.20 3.94 13.70
C VAL A 78 -11.70 4.79 12.53
N PRO A 79 -12.62 5.76 12.71
CA PRO A 79 -12.99 6.69 11.65
C PRO A 79 -11.80 7.46 11.08
N ILE A 80 -10.90 7.93 11.96
CA ILE A 80 -9.67 8.65 11.59
C ILE A 80 -8.76 7.75 10.75
N LEU A 81 -8.60 6.49 11.17
CA LEU A 81 -7.85 5.51 10.41
C LEU A 81 -8.46 5.28 9.02
N PHE A 82 -9.78 5.25 8.89
CA PHE A 82 -10.45 5.06 7.60
C PHE A 82 -10.25 6.24 6.64
N THR A 83 -10.23 7.49 7.14
CA THR A 83 -9.84 8.65 6.32
C THR A 83 -8.41 8.49 5.78
N PHE A 84 -7.46 8.07 6.61
CA PHE A 84 -6.10 7.80 6.15
C PHE A 84 -5.99 6.63 5.18
N LEU A 85 -6.73 5.53 5.40
CA LEU A 85 -6.76 4.40 4.47
C LEU A 85 -7.34 4.82 3.10
N ASN A 86 -8.30 5.74 3.07
CA ASN A 86 -8.81 6.31 1.82
C ASN A 86 -7.73 7.10 1.08
N ILE A 87 -6.98 7.94 1.80
CA ILE A 87 -5.85 8.70 1.25
C ILE A 87 -4.76 7.76 0.73
N PHE A 88 -4.45 6.68 1.47
CA PHE A 88 -3.48 5.67 1.05
C PHE A 88 -3.91 4.95 -0.23
N ALA A 89 -5.21 4.65 -0.37
CA ALA A 89 -5.76 4.05 -1.57
C ALA A 89 -5.70 5.00 -2.78
N LEU A 90 -6.02 6.29 -2.57
CA LEU A 90 -5.97 7.33 -3.60
C LEU A 90 -4.54 7.56 -4.12
N ARG A 91 -3.57 7.68 -3.21
CA ARG A 91 -2.16 7.93 -3.56
C ARG A 91 -1.37 6.66 -3.86
N SER A 92 -2.01 5.50 -3.90
CA SER A 92 -1.37 4.20 -4.14
C SER A 92 -0.22 3.89 -3.16
N MET A 93 -0.30 4.35 -1.91
CA MET A 93 0.75 4.15 -0.90
C MET A 93 0.63 2.77 -0.27
N ASN A 94 1.69 1.95 -0.44
CA ASN A 94 1.82 0.60 0.11
C ASN A 94 0.49 -0.18 0.19
N ILE A 95 -0.10 -0.43 -0.97
CA ILE A 95 -1.43 -1.06 -1.10
C ILE A 95 -1.57 -2.38 -0.32
N PRO A 96 -0.58 -3.31 -0.31
CA PRO A 96 -0.71 -4.55 0.46
C PRO A 96 -0.88 -4.31 1.97
N LEU A 97 -0.13 -3.36 2.55
CA LEU A 97 -0.25 -3.02 3.97
C LEU A 97 -1.61 -2.36 4.26
N THR A 98 -2.02 -1.41 3.43
CA THR A 98 -3.32 -0.74 3.51
C THR A 98 -4.47 -1.75 3.47
N CYS A 99 -4.44 -2.71 2.54
CA CYS A 99 -5.42 -3.80 2.46
C CYS A 99 -5.42 -4.69 3.71
N ARG A 100 -4.24 -5.06 4.22
CA ARG A 100 -4.11 -5.90 5.41
C ARG A 100 -4.74 -5.23 6.63
N ILE A 101 -4.43 -3.95 6.85
CA ILE A 101 -5.01 -3.16 7.95
C ILE A 101 -6.53 -3.03 7.78
N LEU A 102 -7.00 -2.69 6.57
CA LEU A 102 -8.42 -2.56 6.27
C LEU A 102 -9.19 -3.85 6.55
N PHE A 103 -8.71 -4.99 6.07
CA PHE A 103 -9.38 -6.28 6.26
C PHE A 103 -9.39 -6.71 7.72
N PHE A 104 -8.32 -6.40 8.47
CA PHE A 104 -8.30 -6.66 9.91
C PHE A 104 -9.37 -5.82 10.62
N MET A 105 -9.42 -4.51 10.36
CA MET A 105 -10.40 -3.60 10.96
C MET A 105 -11.85 -3.96 10.63
N LEU A 106 -12.11 -4.37 9.38
CA LEU A 106 -13.44 -4.83 8.97
C LEU A 106 -13.84 -6.13 9.68
N LYS A 107 -12.90 -7.04 9.91
CA LYS A 107 -13.16 -8.30 10.63
C LYS A 107 -13.41 -8.06 12.11
N THR A 108 -12.65 -7.18 12.76
CA THR A 108 -12.77 -6.94 14.21
C THR A 108 -13.97 -6.06 14.56
N HIS A 109 -14.23 -5.00 13.79
CA HIS A 109 -15.24 -3.99 14.12
C HIS A 109 -16.51 -4.04 13.25
N HIS A 110 -16.80 -5.17 12.59
CA HIS A 110 -17.92 -5.30 11.64
C HIS A 110 -19.25 -4.72 12.15
N LYS A 111 -19.69 -5.12 13.36
CA LYS A 111 -20.97 -4.67 13.93
C LYS A 111 -21.03 -3.16 14.13
N GLN A 112 -19.93 -2.57 14.64
CA GLN A 112 -19.85 -1.15 14.95
C GLN A 112 -19.80 -0.30 13.67
N ILE A 113 -19.12 -0.80 12.65
CA ILE A 113 -19.01 -0.15 11.33
C ILE A 113 -20.37 -0.13 10.62
N VAL A 114 -21.08 -1.26 10.60
CA VAL A 114 -22.37 -1.37 9.90
C VAL A 114 -23.47 -0.56 10.59
N ALA A 115 -23.38 -0.38 11.92
CA ALA A 115 -24.34 0.43 12.68
C ALA A 115 -24.25 1.94 12.35
N SER A 116 -23.11 2.44 11.86
CA SER A 116 -22.94 3.85 11.56
C SER A 116 -23.09 4.18 10.08
N ARG A 117 -24.01 5.10 9.76
CA ARG A 117 -24.27 5.56 8.39
C ARG A 117 -23.06 6.29 7.78
N THR A 118 -22.33 7.08 8.56
CA THR A 118 -21.18 7.84 8.08
C THR A 118 -20.01 6.94 7.71
N MET A 119 -19.73 5.91 8.53
CA MET A 119 -18.69 4.92 8.23
C MET A 119 -19.00 4.10 6.98
N LYS A 120 -20.27 3.77 6.75
CA LYS A 120 -20.68 3.09 5.52
C LYS A 120 -20.38 3.92 4.27
N ALA A 121 -20.64 5.23 4.31
CA ALA A 121 -20.32 6.12 3.19
C ALA A 121 -18.80 6.23 2.96
N MET A 122 -18.00 6.38 4.02
CA MET A 122 -16.53 6.41 3.91
C MET A 122 -15.97 5.11 3.31
N LEU A 123 -16.49 3.96 3.73
CA LEU A 123 -16.07 2.67 3.19
C LEU A 123 -16.40 2.53 1.70
N ASP A 124 -17.47 3.17 1.22
CA ASP A 124 -17.80 3.12 -0.20
C ASP A 124 -16.76 3.86 -1.05
N SER A 125 -16.28 5.02 -0.58
CA SER A 125 -15.17 5.74 -1.20
C SER A 125 -13.87 4.94 -1.15
N ILE A 126 -13.55 4.30 -0.02
CA ILE A 126 -12.37 3.43 0.09
C ILE A 126 -12.49 2.26 -0.89
N ARG A 127 -13.68 1.66 -1.00
CA ARG A 127 -13.96 0.53 -1.89
C ARG A 127 -13.73 0.89 -3.35
N SER A 128 -14.21 2.05 -3.82
CA SER A 128 -14.03 2.47 -5.21
C SER A 128 -12.56 2.77 -5.51
N ASN A 129 -11.90 3.55 -4.66
CA ASN A 129 -10.50 3.94 -4.82
C ASN A 129 -9.56 2.72 -4.78
N LEU A 130 -9.72 1.85 -3.80
CA LEU A 130 -8.88 0.67 -3.66
C LEU A 130 -9.07 -0.31 -4.83
N ARG A 131 -10.31 -0.52 -5.30
CA ARG A 131 -10.57 -1.35 -6.47
C ARG A 131 -9.96 -0.76 -7.74
N ALA A 132 -10.07 0.55 -7.94
CA ALA A 132 -9.47 1.23 -9.09
C ALA A 132 -7.94 1.05 -9.08
N THR A 133 -7.29 1.31 -7.95
CA THR A 133 -5.83 1.15 -7.80
C THR A 133 -5.38 -0.30 -7.99
N LEU A 134 -6.05 -1.27 -7.38
CA LEU A 134 -5.72 -2.69 -7.54
C LEU A 134 -5.93 -3.17 -8.98
N ARG A 135 -7.00 -2.71 -9.65
CA ARG A 135 -7.24 -3.04 -11.06
C ARG A 135 -6.14 -2.47 -11.95
N ARG A 136 -5.74 -1.22 -11.73
CA ARG A 136 -4.63 -0.57 -12.46
C ARG A 136 -3.34 -1.38 -12.31
N GLN A 137 -2.93 -1.67 -11.08
CA GLN A 137 -1.71 -2.44 -10.80
C GLN A 137 -1.76 -3.85 -11.41
N LYS A 138 -2.91 -4.54 -11.30
CA LYS A 138 -3.10 -5.85 -11.92
C LYS A 138 -2.96 -5.80 -13.44
N THR A 139 -3.59 -4.82 -14.09
CA THR A 139 -3.51 -4.67 -15.55
C THR A 139 -2.10 -4.35 -16.00
N GLU A 140 -1.40 -3.44 -15.31
CA GLU A 140 0.00 -3.08 -15.60
C GLU A 140 0.93 -4.30 -15.52
N MET A 141 0.86 -5.06 -14.41
CA MET A 141 1.62 -6.31 -14.27
C MET A 141 1.23 -7.36 -15.32
N GLY A 142 -0.05 -7.43 -15.68
CA GLY A 142 -0.56 -8.34 -16.71
C GLY A 142 0.01 -8.04 -18.09
N VAL A 143 0.06 -6.77 -18.48
CA VAL A 143 0.67 -6.31 -19.74
C VAL A 143 2.18 -6.57 -19.73
N ASN A 144 2.87 -6.23 -18.62
CA ASN A 144 4.31 -6.48 -18.50
C ASN A 144 4.64 -7.98 -18.62
N LEU A 145 3.85 -8.85 -17.98
CA LEU A 145 4.02 -10.29 -18.08
C LEU A 145 3.73 -10.81 -19.49
N ALA A 146 2.71 -10.29 -20.17
CA ALA A 146 2.41 -10.66 -21.55
C ALA A 146 3.54 -10.25 -22.49
N ALA A 147 4.06 -9.03 -22.35
CA ALA A 147 5.20 -8.55 -23.13
C ALA A 147 6.45 -9.43 -22.90
N LEU A 148 6.77 -9.75 -21.65
CA LEU A 148 7.89 -10.65 -21.32
C LEU A 148 7.73 -12.04 -21.94
N LYS A 149 6.50 -12.58 -21.99
CA LYS A 149 6.24 -13.87 -22.63
C LYS A 149 6.48 -13.81 -24.14
N VAL A 150 6.01 -12.76 -24.81
CA VAL A 150 6.23 -12.59 -26.26
C VAL A 150 7.72 -12.44 -26.56
N VAL A 151 8.43 -11.59 -25.81
CA VAL A 151 9.88 -11.42 -25.96
C VAL A 151 10.62 -12.74 -25.69
N SER A 152 10.23 -13.50 -24.66
CA SER A 152 10.84 -14.80 -24.40
C SER A 152 10.61 -15.82 -25.52
N MET A 153 9.47 -15.75 -26.21
CA MET A 153 9.16 -16.60 -27.36
C MET A 153 10.01 -16.23 -28.56
N GLN A 154 10.14 -14.93 -28.86
CA GLN A 154 11.00 -14.41 -29.94
C GLN A 154 12.48 -14.75 -29.70
N ILE A 155 12.97 -14.60 -28.47
CA ILE A 155 14.34 -15.00 -28.11
C ILE A 155 14.52 -16.51 -28.32
N ARG A 156 13.54 -17.32 -27.93
CA ARG A 156 13.59 -18.78 -28.14
C ARG A 156 13.66 -19.12 -29.63
N GLU A 157 12.83 -18.49 -30.45
CA GLU A 157 12.83 -18.65 -31.92
C GLU A 157 14.18 -18.26 -32.54
N GLN A 158 14.75 -17.12 -32.14
CA GLN A 158 16.08 -16.70 -32.61
C GLN A 158 17.23 -17.57 -32.10
N SER A 159 17.03 -18.26 -30.98
CA SER A 159 18.04 -19.17 -30.41
C SER A 159 18.05 -20.57 -31.01
N VAL A 160 17.09 -20.89 -31.88
CA VAL A 160 17.07 -22.18 -32.59
C VAL A 160 18.25 -22.20 -33.58
N LYS A 161 19.06 -23.27 -33.53
CA LYS A 161 20.19 -23.46 -34.45
C LYS A 161 19.66 -23.64 -35.89
N ASP A 162 20.16 -22.84 -36.83
CA ASP A 162 19.80 -22.93 -38.26
C ASP A 162 20.43 -24.15 -38.97
N TYR A 163 21.51 -24.71 -38.41
CA TYR A 163 22.20 -25.87 -38.97
C TYR A 163 21.61 -27.18 -38.42
N VAL A 164 21.26 -28.08 -39.33
CA VAL A 164 20.82 -29.45 -39.04
C VAL A 164 21.95 -30.40 -39.44
N ASP A 165 22.46 -31.18 -38.49
CA ASP A 165 23.54 -32.16 -38.67
C ASP A 165 23.12 -33.51 -38.05
N GLU A 166 23.81 -34.62 -38.33
CA GLU A 166 23.45 -35.97 -37.87
C GLU A 166 23.41 -36.10 -36.32
N ASN A 167 24.08 -35.19 -35.60
CA ASN A 167 24.13 -35.14 -34.13
C ASN A 167 23.13 -34.15 -33.48
N TRP A 168 22.05 -33.78 -34.17
CA TRP A 168 21.11 -32.74 -33.69
C TRP A 168 20.31 -33.13 -32.43
N GLU A 169 20.25 -34.42 -32.09
CA GLU A 169 19.38 -34.95 -31.04
C GLU A 169 19.95 -34.88 -29.61
N GLU A 170 21.28 -34.74 -29.43
CA GLU A 170 21.89 -35.03 -28.12
C GLU A 170 22.11 -33.81 -27.20
N GLU A 171 22.06 -32.56 -27.69
CA GLU A 171 22.61 -31.41 -26.93
C GLU A 171 21.59 -30.49 -26.22
N ASN A 172 20.31 -30.56 -26.56
CA ASN A 172 19.46 -29.35 -26.47
C ASN A 172 18.62 -29.17 -25.19
N GLU A 173 18.25 -30.21 -24.45
CA GLU A 173 17.34 -30.03 -23.29
C GLU A 173 18.06 -29.98 -21.94
N GLU A 174 19.08 -30.81 -21.70
CA GLU A 174 19.71 -30.93 -20.37
C GLU A 174 20.75 -29.84 -20.04
N ARG A 175 21.36 -29.21 -21.05
CA ARG A 175 22.36 -28.14 -20.87
C ARG A 175 21.75 -26.75 -20.69
N SER A 176 20.54 -26.51 -21.19
CA SER A 176 19.83 -25.23 -21.12
C SER A 176 19.02 -25.04 -19.82
N ALA A 177 18.64 -26.15 -19.16
CA ALA A 177 17.90 -26.10 -17.91
C ALA A 177 18.75 -25.57 -16.74
N LYS A 178 18.26 -24.53 -16.05
CA LYS A 178 18.89 -24.03 -14.81
C LYS A 178 18.86 -25.11 -13.71
N LYS A 179 19.97 -25.84 -13.54
CA LYS A 179 20.15 -26.80 -12.43
C LYS A 179 20.23 -26.03 -11.11
N ARG A 180 19.40 -26.41 -10.13
CA ARG A 180 19.43 -25.89 -8.75
C ARG A 180 19.81 -27.02 -7.80
N THR A 181 20.89 -26.86 -7.05
CA THR A 181 21.29 -27.83 -6.02
C THR A 181 20.58 -27.51 -4.71
N PHE A 182 19.78 -28.45 -4.20
CA PHE A 182 19.16 -28.35 -2.88
C PHE A 182 19.88 -29.30 -1.94
N VAL A 183 20.78 -28.77 -1.10
CA VAL A 183 21.48 -29.57 -0.10
C VAL A 183 20.54 -29.80 1.08
N HIS A 184 20.08 -31.03 1.26
CA HIS A 184 19.42 -31.47 2.48
C HIS A 184 20.47 -32.07 3.41
N VAL A 185 20.67 -31.47 4.57
CA VAL A 185 21.43 -32.07 5.68
C VAL A 185 20.42 -32.84 6.52
N ALA A 186 20.63 -34.16 6.64
CA ALA A 186 19.81 -35.07 7.45
C ALA A 186 20.11 -34.93 8.95
#